data_AF-A0A3S1BDU3-F1
#
_entry.id   AF-A0A3S1BDU3-F1
#
_cell.length_a   1.000
_cell.length_b   1.000
_cell.length_c   1.000
_cell.angle_alpha   90.00
_cell.angle_beta   90.00
_cell.angle_gamma   90.00
#
_symmetry.space_group_name_H-M   'P 1'
#
loop_
_entity.id
_entity.type
_entity.pdbx_description
1 polymer ?
#
loop_
_entity_poly.entity_id
_entity_poly.type
_entity_poly.pdbx_seq_one_letter_code
_entity_poly.pdbx_strand_id
1 'polypeptide(L)'
;MQLQTCLNNFGWPQLLLCLLATPFVSSDDSYTLKEVTIKKTDGEPVQIYTAEELMKYDGSNENEAILMGIKGVVFDVSEGKRFYGKESPYNILVGKDSTRAVAKMSLEPSDMTHDI
;
A
#
# COMPACT_ATOMS: atom_id res chain seq x y z
N MET A 1 41.63 -34.06 11.05
CA MET A 1 40.63 -33.58 10.05
C MET A 1 39.28 -33.54 10.76
N GLN A 2 38.98 -32.43 11.45
CA GLN A 2 38.10 -31.38 10.90
C GLN A 2 36.76 -32.03 10.52
N LEU A 3 35.89 -32.40 11.46
CA LEU A 3 34.56 -31.75 11.55
C LEU A 3 33.76 -32.10 12.83
N GLN A 4 34.33 -32.82 13.80
CA GLN A 4 33.55 -33.36 14.94
C GLN A 4 33.48 -32.45 16.18
N THR A 5 34.03 -31.24 16.17
CA THR A 5 34.19 -30.44 17.41
C THR A 5 33.11 -29.36 17.62
N CYS A 6 32.22 -29.10 16.66
CA CYS A 6 31.39 -27.88 16.73
C CYS A 6 29.91 -28.05 17.13
N LEU A 7 29.36 -29.27 17.27
CA LEU A 7 27.91 -29.42 17.49
C LEU A 7 27.47 -29.81 18.91
N ASN A 8 28.39 -30.02 19.86
CA ASN A 8 28.04 -30.50 21.21
C ASN A 8 28.44 -29.57 22.37
N ASN A 9 28.64 -28.26 22.14
CA ASN A 9 29.03 -27.33 23.22
C ASN A 9 28.41 -25.93 23.11
N PHE A 10 27.15 -25.81 22.67
CA PHE A 10 26.42 -24.53 22.79
C PHE A 10 25.68 -24.48 24.13
N GLY A 11 26.48 -24.34 25.19
CA GLY A 11 26.01 -24.09 26.54
C GLY A 11 25.17 -22.82 26.59
N TRP A 12 24.28 -22.75 27.57
CA TRP A 12 23.32 -21.68 27.76
C TRP A 12 23.85 -20.34 28.34
N PRO A 13 25.17 -20.03 28.54
CA PRO A 13 25.54 -18.68 28.95
C PRO A 13 25.68 -17.68 27.79
N GLN A 14 25.47 -18.06 26.53
CA GLN A 14 25.58 -17.16 25.38
C GLN A 14 24.26 -16.49 24.94
N LEU A 15 23.14 -16.76 25.63
CA LEU A 15 21.84 -16.14 25.31
C LEU A 15 21.58 -14.81 26.04
N LEU A 16 22.42 -14.43 27.01
CA LEU A 16 22.24 -13.19 27.78
C LEU A 16 22.87 -11.94 27.16
N LEU A 17 23.75 -12.09 26.15
CA LEU A 17 24.47 -10.95 25.55
C LEU A 17 23.84 -10.42 24.25
N CYS A 18 22.78 -11.05 23.73
CA CYS A 18 22.09 -10.57 22.53
C CYS A 18 20.98 -9.55 22.80
N LEU A 19 20.53 -9.38 24.05
CA LEU A 19 19.46 -8.43 24.39
C LEU A 19 19.94 -6.99 24.62
N LEU A 20 21.24 -6.76 24.81
CA LEU A 20 21.80 -5.43 25.10
C LEU A 20 22.42 -4.71 23.88
N ALA A 21 22.45 -5.35 22.72
CA ALA A 21 23.03 -4.78 21.49
C ALA A 21 22.04 -4.73 20.32
N THR A 22 20.73 -4.83 20.58
CA THR A 22 19.79 -4.28 19.60
C THR A 22 19.89 -2.76 19.73
N PRO A 23 20.24 -2.00 18.67
CA PRO A 23 19.78 -0.63 18.66
C PRO A 23 18.27 -0.75 18.85
N PHE A 24 17.78 -0.21 19.97
CA PHE A 24 16.38 0.12 20.12
C PHE A 24 16.08 0.94 18.87
N VAL A 25 15.49 0.29 17.86
CA VAL A 25 14.94 0.94 16.69
C VAL A 25 13.83 1.79 17.28
N SER A 26 14.19 3.04 17.61
CA SER A 26 13.23 4.09 17.84
C SER A 26 12.57 4.24 16.48
N SER A 27 11.41 3.61 16.32
CA SER A 27 10.47 3.94 15.26
C SER A 27 9.94 5.34 15.55
N ASP A 28 10.80 6.34 15.44
CA ASP A 28 10.41 7.74 15.28
C ASP A 28 10.17 8.02 13.79
N ASP A 29 9.39 7.16 13.13
CA ASP A 29 8.75 7.58 11.90
C ASP A 29 7.51 8.38 12.32
N SER A 30 7.75 9.63 12.76
CA SER A 30 6.67 10.60 12.89
C SER A 30 6.20 10.91 11.46
N TYR A 31 5.18 10.18 11.01
CA TYR A 31 4.52 10.44 9.73
C TYR A 31 3.90 11.84 9.79
N THR A 32 4.61 12.83 9.25
CA THR A 32 4.08 14.18 9.07
C THR A 32 3.08 14.13 7.92
N LEU A 33 1.79 14.26 8.24
CA LEU A 33 0.75 14.43 7.22
C LEU A 33 1.03 15.74 6.49
N LYS A 34 1.65 15.65 5.31
CA LYS A 34 1.73 16.78 4.37
C LYS A 34 0.34 16.97 3.79
N GLU A 35 -0.17 18.19 3.87
CA GLU A 35 -1.43 18.53 3.23
C GLU A 35 -1.36 18.19 1.75
N VAL A 36 -2.32 17.40 1.27
CA VAL A 36 -2.42 17.05 -0.14
C VAL A 36 -2.96 18.29 -0.86
N THR A 37 -2.07 19.10 -1.42
CA THR A 37 -2.46 20.15 -2.36
C THR A 37 -2.89 19.47 -3.65
N ILE A 38 -4.20 19.26 -3.82
CA ILE A 38 -4.75 18.86 -5.13
C ILE A 38 -4.37 20.00 -6.08
N LYS A 39 -3.47 19.70 -7.04
CA LYS A 39 -3.11 20.66 -8.08
C LYS A 39 -4.37 20.94 -8.87
N LYS A 40 -4.97 22.10 -8.59
CA LYS A 40 -6.08 22.60 -9.39
C LYS A 40 -5.45 22.94 -10.74
N THR A 41 -5.78 22.17 -11.77
CA THR A 41 -5.24 22.45 -13.10
C THR A 41 -6.00 23.64 -13.64
N ASP A 42 -5.34 24.80 -13.66
CA ASP A 42 -5.89 26.07 -14.11
C ASP A 42 -5.96 26.09 -15.65
N GLY A 43 -6.76 25.21 -16.28
CA GLY A 43 -6.99 25.26 -17.73
C GLY A 43 -7.16 23.93 -18.46
N GLU A 44 -6.85 22.79 -17.85
CA GLU A 44 -7.18 21.48 -18.44
C GLU A 44 -8.63 21.11 -18.10
N PRO A 45 -9.40 20.55 -19.05
CA PRO A 45 -10.74 20.07 -18.77
C PRO A 45 -10.70 18.98 -17.70
N VAL A 46 -11.52 19.13 -16.66
CA VAL A 46 -11.68 18.11 -15.61
C VAL A 46 -12.26 16.86 -16.26
N GLN A 47 -11.51 15.75 -16.19
CA GLN A 47 -11.99 14.48 -16.69
C GLN A 47 -12.97 13.87 -15.68
N ILE A 48 -14.20 13.65 -16.15
CA ILE A 48 -15.27 13.04 -15.36
C ILE A 48 -15.31 11.56 -15.73
N TYR A 49 -15.33 10.71 -14.71
CA TYR A 49 -15.45 9.26 -14.88
C TYR A 49 -16.76 8.78 -14.27
N THR A 50 -17.49 7.97 -15.01
CA THR A 50 -18.55 7.15 -14.46
C THR A 50 -17.98 5.91 -13.76
N ALA A 51 -18.76 5.29 -12.88
CA ALA A 51 -18.34 4.06 -12.20
C ALA A 51 -17.99 2.94 -13.21
N GLU A 52 -18.75 2.82 -14.30
CA GLU A 52 -18.53 1.82 -15.36
C GLU A 52 -17.26 2.08 -16.15
N GLU A 53 -16.91 3.35 -16.40
CA GLU A 53 -15.66 3.71 -17.05
C GLU A 53 -14.47 3.44 -16.13
N LEU A 54 -14.60 3.73 -14.84
CA LEU A 54 -13.54 3.53 -13.87
C LEU A 54 -13.16 2.05 -13.76
N MET A 55 -14.12 1.13 -13.88
CA MET A 55 -13.88 -0.33 -13.85
C MET A 55 -12.89 -0.84 -14.91
N LYS A 56 -12.69 -0.10 -16.00
CA LYS A 56 -11.73 -0.47 -17.05
C LYS A 56 -10.28 -0.29 -16.59
N TYR A 57 -10.06 0.58 -15.61
CA TYR A 57 -8.74 0.96 -15.11
C TYR A 57 -8.36 0.20 -13.82
N ASP A 58 -8.64 -1.10 -13.79
CA ASP A 58 -8.35 -2.02 -12.68
C ASP A 58 -6.88 -2.51 -12.66
N GLY A 59 -6.07 -2.07 -13.62
CA GLY A 59 -4.70 -2.53 -13.81
C GLY A 59 -4.58 -3.90 -14.49
N SER A 60 -5.66 -4.44 -15.07
CA SER A 60 -5.62 -5.65 -15.90
C SER A 60 -4.88 -5.44 -17.21
N ASN A 61 -4.97 -4.25 -17.79
CA ASN A 61 -4.24 -3.86 -18.99
C ASN A 61 -2.97 -3.11 -18.61
N GLU A 62 -1.81 -3.65 -19.00
CA GLU A 62 -0.52 -2.99 -18.69
C GLU A 62 -0.28 -1.69 -19.45
N ASN A 63 -1.03 -1.47 -20.54
CA ASN A 63 -0.95 -0.29 -21.38
C ASN A 63 -1.90 0.83 -20.93
N GLU A 64 -2.75 0.56 -19.93
CA GLU A 64 -3.71 1.53 -19.40
C GLU A 64 -3.26 2.01 -18.02
N ALA A 65 -3.68 3.22 -17.66
CA ALA A 65 -3.46 3.76 -16.33
C ALA A 65 -4.25 2.96 -15.28
N ILE A 66 -3.77 2.96 -14.04
CA ILE A 66 -4.47 2.38 -12.90
C ILE A 66 -5.15 3.52 -12.15
N LEU A 67 -6.48 3.52 -12.12
CA LEU A 67 -7.25 4.60 -11.50
C LEU A 67 -7.95 4.12 -10.23
N MET A 68 -7.99 5.00 -9.23
CA MET A 68 -8.62 4.75 -7.93
C MET A 68 -9.49 5.93 -7.51
N GLY A 69 -10.74 5.67 -7.14
CA GLY A 69 -11.65 6.69 -6.62
C GLY A 69 -11.56 6.82 -5.10
N ILE A 70 -11.39 8.05 -4.60
CA ILE A 70 -11.46 8.38 -3.18
C ILE A 70 -12.22 9.70 -3.01
N LYS A 71 -13.32 9.65 -2.27
CA LYS A 71 -14.23 10.77 -1.95
C LYS A 71 -14.69 11.51 -3.21
N GLY A 72 -15.03 10.77 -4.27
CA GLY A 72 -15.43 11.34 -5.56
C GLY A 72 -14.31 11.97 -6.39
N VAL A 73 -13.05 11.85 -5.96
CA VAL A 73 -11.88 12.27 -6.72
C VAL A 73 -11.18 11.02 -7.27
N VAL A 74 -10.85 11.04 -8.56
CA VAL A 74 -10.11 9.95 -9.21
C VAL A 74 -8.62 10.27 -9.18
N PHE A 75 -7.84 9.33 -8.66
CA PHE A 75 -6.40 9.41 -8.58
C PHE A 75 -5.77 8.41 -9.56
N ASP A 76 -4.77 8.88 -10.31
CA ASP A 76 -3.88 8.00 -11.06
C ASP A 76 -2.85 7.42 -10.10
N VAL A 77 -2.89 6.10 -9.92
CA VAL A 77 -1.98 5.33 -9.05
C VAL A 77 -1.03 4.45 -9.85
N SER A 78 -0.84 4.74 -11.15
CA SER A 78 0.00 3.96 -12.07
C SER A 78 1.47 3.89 -11.63
N GLU A 79 1.98 4.95 -11.00
CA GLU A 79 3.34 4.95 -10.41
C GLU A 79 3.51 3.85 -9.34
N GLY A 80 2.42 3.50 -8.67
CA GLY A 80 2.35 2.47 -7.65
C GLY A 80 1.99 1.07 -8.17
N LYS A 81 2.30 0.73 -9.43
CA LYS A 81 1.94 -0.57 -10.05
C LYS A 81 2.30 -1.80 -9.20
N ARG A 82 3.38 -1.74 -8.39
CA ARG A 82 3.77 -2.81 -7.44
C ARG A 82 2.72 -3.09 -6.35
N PHE A 83 1.90 -2.10 -6.02
CA PHE A 83 0.90 -2.17 -4.96
C PHE A 83 -0.52 -2.31 -5.51
N TYR A 84 -0.79 -1.63 -6.62
CA TYR A 84 -2.13 -1.48 -7.20
C TYR A 84 -2.36 -2.29 -8.48
N GLY A 85 -1.29 -2.79 -9.11
CA GLY A 85 -1.38 -3.57 -10.33
C GLY A 85 -2.08 -4.92 -10.14
N LYS A 86 -2.38 -5.61 -11.24
CA LYS A 86 -2.97 -6.95 -11.21
C LYS A 86 -2.22 -7.87 -10.25
N GLU A 87 -2.97 -8.65 -9.47
CA GLU A 87 -2.45 -9.59 -8.46
C GLU A 87 -1.67 -8.95 -7.30
N SER A 88 -1.64 -7.62 -7.20
CA SER A 88 -1.03 -6.91 -6.08
C SER A 88 -1.97 -6.85 -4.88
N PRO A 89 -1.45 -6.68 -3.65
CA PRO A 89 -2.27 -6.72 -2.44
C PRO A 89 -3.37 -5.65 -2.38
N TYR A 90 -3.19 -4.50 -3.05
CA TYR A 90 -4.17 -3.41 -3.07
C TYR A 90 -4.91 -3.30 -4.41
N ASN A 91 -4.83 -4.32 -5.26
CA ASN A 91 -5.55 -4.34 -6.54
C ASN A 91 -7.08 -4.25 -6.37
N ILE A 92 -7.63 -4.74 -5.26
CA ILE A 92 -9.07 -4.68 -4.99
C ILE A 92 -9.63 -3.24 -4.89
N LEU A 93 -8.75 -2.28 -4.59
CA LEU A 93 -9.08 -0.86 -4.38
C LEU A 93 -9.16 -0.06 -5.68
N VAL A 94 -8.66 -0.60 -6.79
CA VAL A 94 -8.62 0.13 -8.07
C VAL A 94 -9.81 -0.21 -8.97
N GLY A 95 -10.05 0.65 -9.95
CA GLY A 95 -11.19 0.55 -10.86
C GLY A 95 -12.55 0.84 -10.23
N LYS A 96 -12.58 1.42 -9.02
CA LYS A 96 -13.82 1.77 -8.30
C LYS A 96 -13.57 2.90 -7.30
N ASP A 97 -14.66 3.38 -6.69
CA ASP A 97 -14.58 4.25 -5.53
C ASP A 97 -14.43 3.40 -4.25
N SER A 98 -13.27 3.53 -3.61
CA SER A 98 -12.85 2.79 -2.43
C SER A 98 -12.75 3.69 -1.20
N THR A 99 -13.55 4.77 -1.15
CA THR A 99 -13.56 5.72 -0.02
C THR A 99 -13.71 5.03 1.33
N ARG A 100 -14.67 4.12 1.47
CA ARG A 100 -14.93 3.43 2.74
C ARG A 100 -13.80 2.48 3.12
N ALA A 101 -13.31 1.71 2.16
CA ALA A 101 -12.18 0.80 2.35
C ALA A 101 -10.94 1.53 2.87
N VAL A 102 -10.60 2.67 2.25
CA VAL A 102 -9.47 3.52 2.68
C VAL A 102 -9.72 4.11 4.05
N ALA A 103 -10.93 4.62 4.31
CA ALA A 103 -11.30 5.19 5.60
C ALA A 103 -11.24 4.18 6.76
N LYS A 104 -11.62 2.91 6.50
CA LYS A 104 -11.59 1.82 7.48
C LYS A 104 -10.27 1.07 7.54
N MET A 105 -9.31 1.39 6.65
CA MET A 105 -8.08 0.62 6.47
C MET A 105 -8.35 -0.88 6.24
N SER A 106 -9.38 -1.18 5.45
CA SER A 106 -9.91 -2.52 5.23
C SER A 106 -9.80 -2.93 3.77
N LEU A 107 -9.42 -4.19 3.52
CA LEU A 107 -9.41 -4.82 2.20
C LEU A 107 -10.54 -5.84 2.04
N GLU A 108 -11.50 -5.85 2.98
CA GLU A 108 -12.64 -6.75 2.87
C GLU A 108 -13.55 -6.36 1.70
N PRO A 109 -14.05 -7.32 0.90
CA PRO A 109 -14.97 -7.03 -0.20
C PRO A 109 -16.24 -6.31 0.25
N SER A 110 -16.66 -6.54 1.50
CA SER A 110 -17.79 -5.86 2.14
C SER A 110 -17.59 -4.34 2.15
N ASP A 111 -16.36 -3.87 2.37
CA ASP A 111 -15.95 -2.47 2.53
C ASP A 111 -15.60 -1.74 1.24
N MET A 112 -15.72 -2.41 0.09
CA MET A 112 -15.45 -1.85 -1.23
C MET A 112 -16.61 -1.01 -1.75
N THR A 113 -16.94 0.03 -1.01
CA THR A 113 -18.06 0.92 -1.28
C THR A 113 -17.67 2.37 -1.06
N HIS A 114 -18.54 3.27 -1.52
CA HIS A 114 -18.34 4.72 -1.52
C HIS A 114 -19.14 5.43 -0.41
N ASP A 115 -19.86 4.71 0.44
CA ASP A 115 -20.66 5.26 1.53
C ASP A 115 -19.78 5.62 2.73
N ILE A 116 -19.49 6.91 2.90
CA ILE A 116 -18.99 7.52 4.16
C ILE A 116 -19.70 8.84 4.45
#